data_AF-A0A3A0D9A9-F1
#
_entry.id   AF-A0A3A0D9A9-F1
#
_cell.length_a   1.000
_cell.length_b   1.000
_cell.length_c   1.000
_cell.angle_alpha   90.00
_cell.angle_beta   90.00
_cell.angle_gamma   90.00
#
_symmetry.space_group_name_H-M   'P 1'
#
loop_
_entity.id
_entity.type
_entity.pdbx_description
1 polymer ?
#
loop_
_entity_poly.entity_id
_entity_poly.type
_entity_poly.pdbx_seq_one_letter_code
_entity_poly.pdbx_strand_id
1 'polypeptide(L)'
;MPIHAEPGQADLIDALKKRSERLMGLRAIDFACGSGAFLASGYRHIVQEFWRIQASLAALQAKTKRAEFDLLSAADVVAQARELPRCIYGVDILPQAVEIAKLTIWLRSARKDEKVLDLSANIIAADSLALPDIYAQIGQRAASFDLVVGNPPWGGSRTK
;
A
#
# COMPACT_ATOMS: atom_id res chain seq x y z
N MET A 1 32.39 23.47 5.40
CA MET A 1 31.06 22.82 5.40
C MET A 1 30.65 22.74 3.94
N PRO A 2 30.55 21.57 3.30
CA PRO A 2 30.18 21.52 1.89
C PRO A 2 28.70 21.89 1.79
N ILE A 3 28.44 22.96 1.07
CA ILE A 3 27.12 23.34 0.56
C ILE A 3 26.71 22.18 -0.35
N HIS A 4 25.67 21.41 0.02
CA HIS A 4 25.14 20.39 -0.88
C HIS A 4 24.73 21.10 -2.17
N ALA A 5 25.38 20.75 -3.29
CA ALA A 5 24.93 21.22 -4.60
C ALA A 5 23.48 20.78 -4.78
N GLU A 6 22.62 21.69 -5.23
CA GLU A 6 21.24 21.36 -5.59
C GLU A 6 21.28 20.18 -6.57
N PRO A 7 20.59 19.05 -6.27
CA PRO A 7 20.65 17.86 -7.10
C PRO A 7 20.20 18.18 -8.52
N GLY A 8 20.90 17.58 -9.50
CA GLY A 8 20.54 17.75 -10.90
C GLY A 8 19.15 17.18 -11.18
N GLN A 9 18.51 17.64 -12.26
CA GLN A 9 17.17 17.15 -12.63
C GLN A 9 17.13 15.63 -12.86
N ALA A 10 18.23 15.04 -13.36
CA ALA A 10 18.35 13.59 -13.52
C ALA A 10 18.36 12.85 -12.16
N ASP A 11 19.05 13.40 -11.17
CA ASP A 11 19.09 12.85 -9.81
C ASP A 11 17.71 12.88 -9.16
N LEU A 12 16.94 13.95 -9.40
CA LEU A 12 15.58 14.06 -8.91
C LEU A 12 14.63 13.05 -9.57
N ILE A 13 14.75 12.84 -10.88
CA ILE A 13 13.96 11.82 -11.60
C ILE A 13 14.28 10.42 -11.07
N ASP A 14 15.57 10.09 -10.90
CA ASP A 14 16.01 8.82 -10.33
C ASP A 14 15.49 8.62 -8.90
N ALA A 15 15.57 9.65 -8.05
CA ALA A 15 15.04 9.62 -6.70
C ALA A 15 13.52 9.38 -6.66
N LEU A 16 12.76 10.02 -7.55
CA LEU A 16 11.31 9.83 -7.66
C LEU A 16 10.95 8.42 -8.17
N LYS A 17 11.70 7.87 -9.13
CA LYS A 17 11.51 6.48 -9.59
C LYS A 17 11.74 5.49 -8.45
N LYS A 18 12.87 5.59 -7.76
CA LYS A 18 13.18 4.76 -6.57
C LYS A 18 12.12 4.90 -5.48
N ARG A 19 11.59 6.10 -5.28
CA ARG A 19 10.50 6.33 -4.33
C ARG A 19 9.20 5.64 -4.75
N SER A 20 8.85 5.69 -6.04
CA SER A 20 7.68 4.99 -6.59
C SER A 20 7.80 3.48 -6.41
N GLU A 21 8.95 2.91 -6.75
CA GLU A 21 9.26 1.48 -6.56
C GLU A 21 9.13 1.05 -5.09
N ARG A 22 9.70 1.84 -4.17
CA ARG A 22 9.59 1.58 -2.72
C ARG A 22 8.15 1.68 -2.24
N LEU A 23 7.37 2.63 -2.74
CA LEU A 23 5.97 2.81 -2.36
C LEU A 23 5.12 1.62 -2.80
N MET A 24 5.33 1.09 -4.01
CA MET A 24 4.64 -0.11 -4.50
C MET A 24 5.03 -1.39 -3.75
N GLY A 25 6.24 -1.42 -3.16
CA GLY A 25 6.71 -2.52 -2.33
C GLY A 25 6.28 -2.46 -0.87
N LEU A 26 5.63 -1.37 -0.45
CA LEU A 26 5.28 -1.11 0.94
C LEU A 26 4.24 -2.11 1.45
N ARG A 27 4.41 -2.60 2.67
CA ARG A 27 3.46 -3.52 3.31
C ARG A 27 3.04 -2.98 4.66
N ALA A 28 1.77 -2.59 4.76
CA ALA A 28 1.13 -2.13 5.98
C ALA A 28 0.13 -3.17 6.49
N ILE A 29 0.19 -3.50 7.78
CA ILE A 29 -0.72 -4.47 8.41
C ILE A 29 -1.46 -3.87 9.62
N ASP A 30 -2.71 -4.28 9.78
CA ASP A 30 -3.51 -4.10 11.01
C ASP A 30 -3.95 -5.45 11.57
N PHE A 31 -3.55 -5.75 12.81
CA PHE A 31 -3.83 -7.02 13.49
C PHE A 31 -5.16 -7.05 14.27
N ALA A 32 -5.94 -5.98 14.20
CA ALA A 32 -7.29 -5.90 14.74
C ALA A 32 -8.11 -4.96 13.84
N CYS A 33 -8.18 -5.31 12.56
CA CYS A 33 -8.55 -4.34 11.53
C CYS A 33 -10.00 -3.88 11.61
N GLY A 34 -10.88 -4.63 12.28
CA GLY A 34 -12.31 -4.35 12.38
C GLY A 34 -12.90 -4.14 11.00
N SER A 35 -13.62 -3.02 10.82
CA SER A 35 -14.19 -2.61 9.54
C SER A 35 -13.16 -2.15 8.48
N GLY A 36 -11.87 -2.15 8.79
CA GLY A 36 -10.80 -1.73 7.89
C GLY A 36 -10.59 -0.22 7.81
N ALA A 37 -11.00 0.57 8.81
CA ALA A 37 -10.88 2.03 8.78
C ALA A 37 -9.42 2.52 8.66
N PHE A 38 -8.49 1.93 9.44
CA PHE A 38 -7.06 2.24 9.35
C PHE A 38 -6.47 1.79 8.01
N LEU A 39 -6.80 0.59 7.56
CA LEU A 39 -6.39 0.05 6.25
C LEU A 39 -6.84 0.96 5.10
N ALA A 40 -8.08 1.40 5.13
CA ALA A 40 -8.66 2.31 4.14
C ALA A 40 -7.98 3.68 4.12
N SER A 41 -7.64 4.21 5.31
CA SER A 41 -6.86 5.44 5.43
C SER A 41 -5.46 5.26 4.86
N GLY A 42 -4.76 4.19 5.25
CA GLY A 42 -3.42 3.85 4.74
C GLY A 42 -3.40 3.70 3.23
N TYR A 43 -4.34 2.93 2.66
CA TYR A 43 -4.50 2.79 1.21
C TYR A 43 -4.67 4.14 0.51
N ARG A 44 -5.53 5.01 1.04
CA ARG A 44 -5.73 6.36 0.49
C ARG A 44 -4.42 7.15 0.46
N HIS A 45 -3.62 7.10 1.52
CA HIS A 45 -2.32 7.78 1.57
C HIS A 45 -1.33 7.22 0.55
N ILE A 46 -1.28 5.89 0.39
CA ILE A 46 -0.43 5.24 -0.62
C ILE A 46 -0.83 5.70 -2.03
N VAL A 47 -2.13 5.66 -2.35
CA VAL A 47 -2.64 6.09 -3.66
C VAL A 47 -2.36 7.57 -3.93
N GLN A 48 -2.60 8.45 -2.95
CA GLN A 48 -2.31 9.88 -3.09
C GLN A 48 -0.83 10.14 -3.34
N GLU A 49 0.05 9.44 -2.62
CA GLU A 49 1.48 9.62 -2.77
C GLU A 49 1.99 9.07 -4.12
N PHE A 50 1.45 7.94 -4.58
CA PHE A 50 1.74 7.41 -5.90
C PHE A 50 1.42 8.47 -6.97
N TRP A 51 0.21 9.03 -6.97
CA TRP A 51 -0.17 10.04 -7.96
C TRP A 51 0.65 11.34 -7.86
N ARG A 52 1.07 11.75 -6.66
CA ARG A 52 1.98 12.89 -6.49
C ARG A 52 3.34 12.65 -7.12
N ILE A 53 3.90 11.44 -6.96
CA ILE A 53 5.18 11.06 -7.57
C ILE A 53 5.04 11.07 -9.10
N GLN A 54 3.99 10.45 -9.64
CA GLN A 54 3.76 10.40 -11.08
C GLN A 54 3.52 11.79 -11.70
N ALA A 55 2.77 12.66 -11.02
CA ALA A 55 2.59 14.05 -11.44
C ALA A 55 3.92 14.83 -11.44
N SER A 56 4.78 14.60 -10.44
CA SER A 56 6.10 15.23 -10.36
C SER A 56 7.01 14.78 -11.50
N LEU A 57 7.02 13.48 -11.82
CA LEU A 57 7.75 12.92 -12.96
C LEU A 57 7.28 13.53 -14.30
N ALA A 58 5.96 13.60 -14.52
CA ALA A 58 5.39 14.20 -15.72
C ALA A 58 5.75 15.69 -15.87
N ALA A 59 5.72 16.45 -14.76
CA ALA A 59 6.09 17.87 -14.76
C ALA A 59 7.58 18.09 -15.08
N LEU A 60 8.47 17.22 -14.59
CA LEU A 60 9.90 17.27 -14.91
C LEU A 60 10.17 16.88 -16.36
N GLN A 61 9.42 15.92 -16.90
CA GLN A 61 9.51 15.55 -18.32
C GLN A 61 9.11 16.73 -19.21
N ALA A 62 7.99 17.40 -18.94
CA ALA A 62 7.52 18.53 -19.74
C ALA A 62 8.51 19.71 -19.77
N LYS A 63 9.29 19.91 -18.70
CA LYS A 63 10.35 20.94 -18.64
C LYS A 63 11.60 20.56 -19.43
N THR A 64 11.83 19.27 -19.63
CA THR A 64 12.99 18.75 -20.35
C THR A 64 12.61 18.53 -21.81
N LYS A 65 13.01 19.41 -22.71
CA LYS A 65 12.85 19.19 -24.17
C LYS A 65 13.59 17.94 -24.71
N ARG A 66 14.17 17.11 -23.84
CA ARG A 66 14.81 15.83 -24.16
C ARG A 66 13.86 14.70 -23.81
N ALA A 67 13.52 13.90 -24.83
CA ALA A 67 12.79 12.64 -24.68
C ALA A 67 13.64 11.50 -24.09
N GLU A 68 14.73 11.81 -23.37
CA GLU A 68 15.76 10.83 -22.95
C GLU A 68 15.43 10.08 -21.66
N PHE A 69 14.39 10.49 -20.92
CA PHE A 69 14.02 9.79 -19.70
C PHE A 69 13.00 8.69 -20.01
N ASP A 70 13.41 7.45 -19.74
CA ASP A 70 12.54 6.27 -19.82
C ASP A 70 11.46 6.35 -18.72
N LEU A 71 10.32 6.96 -19.04
CA LEU A 71 9.18 7.13 -18.14
C LEU A 71 8.04 6.22 -18.59
N LEU A 72 7.31 5.72 -17.61
CA LEU A 72 6.16 4.87 -17.82
C LEU A 72 5.10 5.57 -18.68
N SER A 73 4.47 4.80 -19.57
CA SER A 73 3.31 5.31 -20.29
C SER A 73 2.14 5.56 -19.33
N ALA A 74 1.16 6.36 -19.74
CA ALA A 74 -0.06 6.57 -18.94
C ALA A 74 -0.77 5.23 -18.64
N ALA A 75 -0.73 4.28 -19.57
CA ALA A 75 -1.30 2.95 -19.38
C ALA A 75 -0.54 2.16 -18.29
N ASP A 76 0.79 2.21 -18.30
CA ASP A 76 1.62 1.53 -17.30
C ASP A 76 1.44 2.13 -15.89
N VAL A 77 1.33 3.46 -15.80
CA VAL A 77 1.03 4.15 -14.55
C VAL A 77 -0.31 3.71 -13.98
N VAL A 78 -1.33 3.64 -14.83
CA VAL A 78 -2.66 3.14 -14.44
C VAL A 78 -2.58 1.69 -13.98
N ALA A 79 -1.82 0.85 -14.68
CA ALA A 79 -1.59 -0.55 -14.30
C ALA A 79 -0.91 -0.68 -12.94
N GLN A 80 0.17 0.06 -12.68
CA GLN A 80 0.82 0.10 -11.35
C GLN A 80 -0.14 0.53 -10.24
N ALA A 81 -0.96 1.55 -10.50
CA ALA A 81 -1.95 2.00 -9.53
C ALA A 81 -3.01 0.94 -9.19
N ARG A 82 -3.23 -0.07 -10.05
CA ARG A 82 -4.14 -1.22 -9.76
C ARG A 82 -3.54 -2.21 -8.76
N GLU A 83 -2.22 -2.21 -8.60
CA GLU A 83 -1.51 -3.14 -7.72
C GLU A 83 -1.35 -2.60 -6.29
N LEU A 84 -1.59 -1.31 -6.07
CA LEU A 84 -1.49 -0.67 -4.74
C LEU A 84 -2.34 -1.32 -3.63
N PRO A 85 -3.53 -1.92 -3.89
CA PRO A 85 -4.26 -2.65 -2.86
C PRO A 85 -3.46 -3.81 -2.24
N ARG A 86 -2.46 -4.38 -2.95
CA ARG A 86 -1.58 -5.44 -2.41
C ARG A 86 -0.69 -4.96 -1.27
N CYS A 87 -0.52 -3.66 -1.10
CA CYS A 87 0.28 -3.07 -0.02
C CYS A 87 -0.39 -3.19 1.36
N ILE A 88 -1.67 -3.60 1.41
CA ILE A 88 -2.51 -3.53 2.60
C ILE A 88 -2.83 -4.94 3.08
N TYR A 89 -2.70 -5.15 4.40
CA TYR A 89 -2.95 -6.42 5.06
C TYR A 89 -3.78 -6.20 6.32
N GLY A 90 -4.67 -7.14 6.63
CA GLY A 90 -5.57 -7.05 7.77
C GLY A 90 -5.82 -8.40 8.41
N VAL A 91 -5.93 -8.42 9.73
CA VAL A 91 -6.37 -9.57 10.50
C VAL A 91 -7.43 -9.11 11.48
N ASP A 92 -8.51 -9.87 11.57
CA ASP A 92 -9.50 -9.70 12.63
C ASP A 92 -10.03 -11.07 13.06
N ILE A 93 -10.41 -11.20 14.33
CA ILE A 93 -10.97 -12.45 14.85
C ILE A 93 -12.41 -12.68 14.37
N LEU A 94 -13.14 -11.61 14.04
CA LEU A 94 -14.53 -11.67 13.59
C LEU A 94 -14.59 -11.80 12.06
N PRO A 95 -15.08 -12.91 11.49
CA PRO A 95 -15.19 -13.07 10.04
C PRO A 95 -16.02 -11.98 9.37
N GLN A 96 -17.07 -11.49 10.04
CA GLN A 96 -17.92 -10.43 9.50
C GLN A 96 -17.17 -9.10 9.38
N ALA A 97 -16.26 -8.80 10.33
CA ALA A 97 -15.45 -7.60 10.27
C ALA A 97 -14.48 -7.65 9.08
N VAL A 98 -13.88 -8.82 8.83
CA VAL A 98 -13.02 -9.09 7.67
C VAL A 98 -13.75 -8.84 6.35
N GLU A 99 -14.99 -9.33 6.20
CA GLU A 99 -15.77 -9.09 4.98
C GLU A 99 -16.10 -7.60 4.79
N ILE A 100 -16.40 -6.88 5.86
CA ILE A 100 -16.58 -5.41 5.82
C ILE A 100 -15.27 -4.72 5.41
N ALA A 101 -14.12 -5.13 5.94
CA ALA A 101 -12.82 -4.58 5.60
C ALA A 101 -12.47 -4.83 4.12
N LYS A 102 -12.70 -6.05 3.60
CA LYS A 102 -12.53 -6.37 2.18
C LYS A 102 -13.40 -5.49 1.30
N LEU A 103 -14.70 -5.38 1.60
CA LEU A 103 -15.62 -4.51 0.86
C LEU A 103 -15.18 -3.04 0.91
N THR A 104 -14.70 -2.59 2.07
CA THR A 104 -14.24 -1.22 2.31
C THR A 104 -13.04 -0.85 1.44
N ILE A 105 -12.09 -1.78 1.24
CA ILE A 105 -10.97 -1.59 0.31
C ILE A 105 -11.44 -1.74 -1.13
N TRP A 106 -12.27 -2.75 -1.42
CA TRP A 106 -12.84 -2.99 -2.76
C TRP A 106 -13.50 -1.74 -3.33
N LEU A 107 -14.39 -1.09 -2.56
CA LEU A 107 -15.06 0.15 -2.96
C LEU A 107 -14.09 1.30 -3.26
N ARG A 108 -12.94 1.36 -2.55
CA ARG A 108 -11.93 2.40 -2.74
C ARG A 108 -10.98 2.11 -3.90
N SER A 109 -10.75 0.85 -4.22
CA SER A 109 -9.91 0.43 -5.34
C SER A 109 -10.68 0.23 -6.64
N ALA A 110 -12.01 0.13 -6.58
CA ALA A 110 -12.85 -0.12 -7.72
C ALA A 110 -12.67 0.95 -8.81
N ARG A 111 -12.56 0.48 -10.05
CA ARG A 111 -12.51 1.31 -11.25
C ARG A 111 -13.60 0.86 -12.20
N LYS A 112 -14.08 1.81 -12.99
CA LYS A 112 -15.11 1.55 -13.98
C LYS A 112 -14.60 0.50 -14.97
N ASP A 113 -15.45 -0.49 -15.26
CA ASP A 113 -15.21 -1.54 -16.27
C ASP A 113 -13.99 -2.45 -16.00
N GLU A 114 -13.54 -2.55 -14.74
CA GLU A 114 -12.40 -3.39 -14.33
C GLU A 114 -12.79 -4.41 -13.27
N LYS A 115 -12.16 -5.60 -13.33
CA LYS A 115 -12.23 -6.56 -12.23
C LYS A 115 -11.41 -6.03 -11.06
N VAL A 116 -11.99 -6.06 -9.87
CA VAL A 116 -11.28 -5.68 -8.66
C VAL A 116 -10.34 -6.79 -8.24
N LEU A 117 -9.22 -6.40 -7.63
CA LEU A 117 -8.23 -7.33 -7.10
C LEU A 117 -8.84 -8.22 -6.01
N ASP A 118 -8.51 -9.50 -6.02
CA ASP A 118 -8.81 -10.41 -4.93
C ASP A 118 -7.89 -10.12 -3.73
N LEU A 119 -8.50 -9.71 -2.62
CA LEU A 119 -7.81 -9.39 -1.36
C LEU A 119 -7.98 -10.51 -0.31
N SER A 120 -8.49 -11.68 -0.71
CA SER A 120 -8.79 -12.78 0.21
C SER A 120 -7.57 -13.31 0.95
N ALA A 121 -6.36 -13.17 0.36
CA ALA A 121 -5.10 -13.53 1.00
C ALA A 121 -4.48 -12.39 1.83
N ASN A 122 -4.97 -11.16 1.67
CA ASN A 122 -4.43 -9.96 2.34
C ASN A 122 -5.18 -9.64 3.63
N ILE A 123 -6.50 -9.85 3.64
CA ILE A 123 -7.36 -9.55 4.78
C ILE A 123 -8.05 -10.85 5.21
N ILE A 124 -7.64 -11.38 6.37
CA ILE A 124 -8.03 -12.73 6.81
C ILE A 124 -8.69 -12.74 8.19
N ALA A 125 -9.52 -13.76 8.43
CA ALA A 125 -10.13 -14.00 9.74
C ALA A 125 -9.25 -14.94 10.56
N ALA A 126 -8.65 -14.45 11.64
CA ALA A 126 -7.79 -15.22 12.53
C ALA A 126 -7.64 -14.56 13.91
N ASP A 127 -7.27 -15.35 14.92
CA ASP A 127 -6.79 -14.80 16.20
C ASP A 127 -5.41 -14.20 15.99
N SER A 128 -5.28 -12.87 16.09
CA SER A 128 -4.04 -12.16 15.86
C SER A 128 -2.91 -12.50 16.84
N LEU A 129 -3.22 -13.18 17.95
CA LEU A 129 -2.23 -13.68 18.90
C LEU A 129 -1.57 -14.99 18.45
N ALA A 130 -2.10 -15.67 17.42
CA ALA A 130 -1.54 -16.88 16.80
C ALA A 130 -0.60 -16.54 15.62
N LEU A 131 0.38 -15.66 15.86
CA LEU A 131 1.18 -14.99 14.82
C LEU A 131 1.88 -15.91 13.79
N PRO A 132 2.53 -17.04 14.15
CA PRO A 132 3.19 -17.89 13.15
C PRO A 132 2.24 -18.37 12.05
N ASP A 133 1.00 -18.71 12.42
CA ASP A 133 -0.02 -19.21 11.49
C ASP A 133 -0.54 -18.11 10.58
N ILE A 134 -0.66 -16.89 11.10
CA ILE A 134 -1.11 -15.72 10.34
C ILE A 134 -0.14 -15.42 9.20
N TYR A 135 1.15 -15.35 9.49
CA TYR A 135 2.16 -15.06 8.47
C TYR A 135 2.14 -16.11 7.35
N ALA A 136 1.97 -17.38 7.70
CA ALA A 136 1.81 -18.46 6.72
C ALA A 136 0.54 -18.29 5.87
N GLN A 137 -0.60 -17.97 6.48
CA GLN A 137 -1.88 -17.79 5.79
C GLN A 137 -1.87 -16.61 4.80
N ILE A 138 -1.27 -15.48 5.19
CA ILE A 138 -1.14 -14.30 4.31
C ILE A 138 0.04 -14.39 3.32
N GLY A 139 0.81 -15.48 3.37
CA GLY A 139 1.98 -15.70 2.52
C GLY A 139 3.11 -14.69 2.75
N GLN A 140 3.27 -14.19 3.98
CA GLN A 140 4.29 -13.21 4.36
C GLN A 140 5.23 -13.76 5.43
N ARG A 141 6.30 -13.01 5.73
CA ARG A 141 7.21 -13.32 6.85
C ARG A 141 7.02 -12.28 7.94
N ALA A 142 7.33 -12.61 9.20
CA ALA A 142 7.15 -11.66 10.30
C ALA A 142 7.86 -10.31 10.06
N ALA A 143 9.08 -10.35 9.49
CA ALA A 143 9.89 -9.17 9.21
C ALA A 143 9.61 -8.51 7.85
N SER A 144 8.53 -8.86 7.15
CA SER A 144 8.24 -8.31 5.82
C SER A 144 7.30 -7.11 5.81
N PHE A 145 6.82 -6.65 6.97
CA PHE A 145 5.95 -5.48 7.07
C PHE A 145 6.76 -4.22 7.39
N ASP A 146 6.51 -3.15 6.63
CA ASP A 146 7.14 -1.84 6.85
C ASP A 146 6.39 -1.02 7.90
N LEU A 147 5.09 -1.29 8.07
CA LEU A 147 4.22 -0.54 8.95
C LEU A 147 3.21 -1.46 9.65
N VAL A 148 3.07 -1.27 10.97
CA VAL A 148 1.98 -1.85 11.75
C VAL A 148 1.12 -0.69 12.28
N VAL A 149 -0.18 -0.72 11.98
CA VAL A 149 -1.17 0.28 12.42
C VAL A 149 -2.39 -0.43 12.99
N GLY A 150 -3.17 0.23 13.83
CA GLY A 150 -4.45 -0.32 14.27
C GLY A 150 -4.91 0.21 15.60
N ASN A 151 -6.06 -0.28 16.02
CA ASN A 151 -6.64 -0.02 17.33
C ASN A 151 -7.01 -1.35 18.01
N PRO A 152 -6.04 -2.02 18.66
CA PRO A 152 -6.29 -3.33 19.27
C PRO A 152 -7.30 -3.25 20.43
N PRO A 153 -8.04 -4.34 20.71
CA PRO A 153 -8.98 -4.38 21.82
C PRO A 153 -8.27 -4.24 23.17
N TRP A 154 -8.94 -3.58 24.13
CA TRP A 154 -8.45 -3.38 25.49
C TRP A 154 -9.26 -4.21 26.51
N GLY A 155 -8.62 -4.59 27.61
CA GLY A 155 -9.31 -5.21 28.76
C GLY A 155 -9.67 -6.69 28.61
N GLY A 156 -9.11 -7.40 27.62
CA GLY A 156 -9.31 -8.84 27.46
C GLY A 156 -8.54 -9.66 28.51
N SER A 157 -9.17 -10.73 29.00
CA SER A 157 -8.49 -11.78 29.76
C SER A 157 -8.45 -13.05 28.91
N ARG A 158 -7.29 -13.72 28.84
CA ARG A 158 -7.19 -15.04 28.22
C ARG A 158 -7.97 -16.02 29.09
N THR A 159 -9.23 -16.28 28.76
CA THR A 159 -9.90 -17.49 29.24
C THR A 159 -9.14 -18.67 28.65
N LYS A 160 -8.53 -19.46 29.54
CA LYS A 160 -7.83 -20.69 29.22
C LYS A 160 -8.75 -21.69 28.52
#